data_AF-A0A956P6F6-F1
#
_entry.id   AF-A0A956P6F6-F1
#
_cell.length_a   1.000
_cell.length_b   1.000
_cell.length_c   1.000
_cell.angle_alpha   90.00
_cell.angle_beta   90.00
_cell.angle_gamma   90.00
#
_symmetry.space_group_name_H-M   'P 1'
#
loop_
_entity.id
_entity.type
_entity.pdbx_description
1 polymer ?
#
loop_
_entity_poly.entity_id
_entity_poly.type
_entity_poly.pdbx_seq_one_letter_code
_entity_poly.pdbx_strand_id
1 'polypeptide(L)'
;MRCLIKPKKKLNLPQIPNSTISVAVHVRKGGGYDAPLFSKTVQYADQRWPLKFPPDDYYIEQIKKIAHQYKHHYLYCYIFTDDQQPIAIMERYKKKLNNPRIHFDCRKGTNSHKLNVLEDLFNMTRFDCLIRPSSSYSTIAQLLNNFIIVIHPMHYVWSGEKLIIDHVEVLLNTKKQ
;
A
#
# COMPACT_ATOMS: atom_id res chain seq x y z
N MET A 1 -14.44 -6.29 -16.95
CA MET A 1 -13.02 -6.62 -16.63
C MET A 1 -12.84 -7.50 -15.38
N ARG A 2 -13.67 -7.39 -14.33
CA ARG A 2 -13.43 -7.98 -12.99
C ARG A 2 -13.47 -9.51 -12.85
N CYS A 3 -13.84 -10.25 -13.90
CA CYS A 3 -13.86 -11.73 -13.91
C CYS A 3 -12.91 -12.35 -14.95
N LEU A 4 -11.99 -11.57 -15.53
CA LEU A 4 -11.12 -12.06 -16.61
C LEU A 4 -9.95 -12.92 -16.12
N ILE A 5 -9.56 -12.79 -14.85
CA ILE A 5 -8.46 -13.57 -14.26
C ILE A 5 -8.84 -14.10 -12.88
N LYS A 6 -8.45 -15.34 -12.60
CA LYS A 6 -8.57 -15.99 -11.29
C LYS A 6 -7.35 -16.86 -11.02
N PRO A 7 -6.96 -17.06 -9.75
CA PRO A 7 -5.91 -18.02 -9.41
C PRO A 7 -6.28 -19.42 -9.89
N LYS A 8 -5.34 -20.13 -10.51
CA LYS A 8 -5.51 -21.54 -10.86
C LYS A 8 -5.50 -22.45 -9.62
N LYS A 9 -4.74 -22.05 -8.59
CA LYS A 9 -4.61 -22.75 -7.30
C LYS A 9 -5.23 -21.91 -6.19
N LYS A 10 -5.71 -22.57 -5.13
CA LYS A 10 -6.15 -21.89 -3.91
C LYS A 10 -4.98 -21.13 -3.31
N LEU A 11 -5.21 -19.88 -2.95
CA LEU A 11 -4.21 -19.00 -2.35
C LEU A 11 -4.29 -19.06 -0.82
N ASN A 12 -3.15 -18.81 -0.16
CA ASN A 12 -3.14 -18.56 1.28
C ASN A 12 -3.52 -17.09 1.50
N LEU A 13 -4.68 -16.91 2.13
CA LEU A 13 -5.31 -15.60 2.26
C LEU A 13 -5.25 -15.16 3.74
N PRO A 14 -4.86 -13.91 4.07
CA PRO A 14 -4.87 -13.43 5.44
C PRO A 14 -6.30 -13.39 5.96
N GLN A 15 -6.46 -13.67 7.26
CA GLN A 15 -7.74 -13.50 7.93
C GLN A 15 -7.92 -12.01 8.24
N ILE A 16 -8.86 -11.37 7.55
CA ILE A 16 -9.26 -10.00 7.84
C ILE A 16 -10.26 -10.09 9.00
N PRO A 17 -10.02 -9.42 10.13
CA PRO A 17 -10.94 -9.44 11.26
C PRO A 17 -12.32 -8.88 10.87
N ASN A 18 -13.38 -9.58 11.27
CA ASN A 18 -14.76 -9.09 11.13
C ASN A 18 -14.93 -7.75 11.87
N SER A 19 -15.89 -6.94 11.42
CA SER A 19 -16.24 -5.64 12.05
C SER A 19 -15.11 -4.59 12.06
N THR A 20 -14.15 -4.69 11.14
CA THR A 20 -13.11 -3.68 10.91
C THR A 20 -13.23 -3.10 9.51
N ILE A 21 -12.78 -1.86 9.32
CA ILE A 21 -12.51 -1.34 7.97
C ILE A 21 -11.13 -1.80 7.57
N SER A 22 -11.07 -2.65 6.54
CA SER A 22 -9.81 -3.24 6.09
C SER A 22 -9.10 -2.32 5.09
N VAL A 23 -7.83 -2.03 5.33
CA VAL A 23 -6.99 -1.16 4.49
C VAL A 23 -5.78 -1.93 3.96
N ALA A 24 -5.72 -2.14 2.64
CA ALA A 24 -4.52 -2.61 1.97
C ALA A 24 -3.56 -1.43 1.75
N VAL A 25 -2.32 -1.55 2.24
CA VAL A 25 -1.28 -0.53 2.06
C VAL A 25 -0.16 -1.13 1.23
N HIS A 26 -0.11 -0.78 -0.05
CA HIS A 26 0.96 -1.23 -0.94
C HIS A 26 2.15 -0.27 -0.87
N VAL A 27 3.23 -0.69 -0.21
CA VAL A 27 4.48 0.07 -0.07
C VAL A 27 5.49 -0.48 -1.05
N ARG A 28 5.95 0.33 -2.00
CA ARG A 28 7.01 -0.06 -2.95
C ARG A 28 8.33 0.53 -2.49
N LYS A 29 9.26 -0.33 -2.04
CA LYS A 29 10.63 0.06 -1.65
C LYS A 29 11.65 -0.23 -2.75
N GLY A 30 11.23 -0.87 -3.84
CA GLY A 30 12.09 -1.13 -4.99
C GLY A 30 13.08 -2.26 -4.73
N GLY A 31 14.15 -2.29 -5.52
CA GLY A 31 15.11 -3.38 -5.56
C GLY A 31 14.79 -4.43 -6.63
N GLY A 32 15.62 -5.47 -6.70
CA GLY A 32 15.59 -6.45 -7.78
C GLY A 32 16.03 -5.84 -9.11
N TYR A 33 15.06 -5.42 -9.92
CA TYR A 33 15.28 -4.83 -11.26
C TYR A 33 15.26 -3.30 -11.29
N ASP A 34 14.83 -2.66 -10.19
CA ASP A 34 14.87 -1.20 -10.08
C ASP A 34 16.28 -0.74 -9.66
N ALA A 35 16.69 0.45 -10.14
CA ALA A 35 17.87 1.13 -9.60
C ALA A 35 17.69 1.38 -8.07
N PRO A 36 18.77 1.57 -7.31
CA PRO A 36 18.65 1.93 -5.90
C PRO A 36 17.73 3.15 -5.68
N LEU A 37 17.17 3.26 -4.48
CA LEU A 37 16.54 4.50 -4.00
C LEU A 37 17.62 5.43 -3.45
N PHE A 38 17.35 6.74 -3.43
CA PHE A 38 18.36 7.79 -3.36
C PHE A 38 19.54 7.53 -2.40
N SER A 39 20.74 7.44 -2.98
CA SER A 39 22.05 7.70 -2.37
C SER A 39 22.65 8.88 -3.13
N LYS A 40 23.65 9.59 -2.62
CA LYS A 40 23.93 10.97 -3.06
C LYS A 40 24.57 11.15 -4.47
N THR A 41 24.57 10.15 -5.37
CA THR A 41 25.19 10.23 -6.72
C THR A 41 24.55 9.33 -7.81
N VAL A 42 24.06 9.91 -8.92
CA VAL A 42 23.60 9.34 -10.23
C VAL A 42 22.46 8.28 -10.27
N GLN A 43 21.36 8.66 -10.97
CA GLN A 43 20.21 7.86 -11.48
C GLN A 43 19.50 6.89 -10.50
N TYR A 44 18.75 7.44 -9.54
CA TYR A 44 17.92 6.65 -8.62
C TYR A 44 16.49 6.47 -9.13
N ALA A 45 15.88 5.36 -8.76
CA ALA A 45 14.55 5.00 -9.25
C ALA A 45 13.45 5.95 -8.74
N ASP A 46 13.61 6.49 -7.54
CA ASP A 46 12.72 7.52 -6.96
C ASP A 46 12.91 8.90 -7.56
N GLN A 47 14.08 9.26 -8.09
CA GLN A 47 14.22 10.50 -8.87
C GLN A 47 13.54 10.39 -10.23
N ARG A 48 13.68 9.23 -10.90
CA ARG A 48 13.08 9.00 -12.21
C ARG A 48 11.57 8.76 -12.13
N TRP A 49 11.11 8.10 -11.08
CA TRP A 49 9.70 7.74 -10.87
C TRP A 49 9.24 8.01 -9.42
N PRO A 50 9.14 9.28 -8.99
CA PRO A 50 8.89 9.62 -7.59
C PRO A 50 7.54 9.10 -7.08
N LEU A 51 6.52 9.11 -7.93
CA LEU A 51 5.19 8.58 -7.59
C LEU A 51 5.15 7.04 -7.50
N LYS A 52 6.13 6.34 -8.09
CA LYS A 52 6.28 4.88 -8.00
C LYS A 52 6.90 4.46 -6.66
N PHE A 53 7.69 5.35 -6.04
CA PHE A 53 8.37 5.12 -4.76
C PHE A 53 8.08 6.21 -3.73
N PRO A 54 6.81 6.41 -3.31
CA PRO A 54 6.49 7.41 -2.30
C PRO A 54 7.23 7.17 -0.99
N PRO A 55 7.61 8.24 -0.26
CA PRO A 55 8.20 8.13 1.07
C PRO A 55 7.19 7.56 2.08
N ASP A 56 7.69 7.08 3.21
CA ASP A 56 6.85 6.54 4.29
C ASP A 56 5.82 7.55 4.81
N ASP A 57 6.17 8.84 4.85
CA ASP A 57 5.29 9.93 5.28
C ASP A 57 4.00 9.98 4.45
N TYR A 58 4.05 9.65 3.15
CA TYR A 58 2.86 9.57 2.31
C TYR A 58 1.88 8.52 2.85
N TYR A 59 2.35 7.30 3.12
CA TYR A 59 1.52 6.20 3.59
C TYR A 59 0.93 6.48 4.97
N ILE A 60 1.75 7.02 5.88
CA ILE A 60 1.35 7.38 7.24
C ILE A 60 0.21 8.40 7.20
N GLU A 61 0.36 9.49 6.43
CA GLU A 61 -0.68 10.50 6.33
C GLU A 61 -1.97 9.96 5.67
N GLN A 62 -1.87 9.06 4.70
CA GLN A 62 -3.06 8.47 4.07
C GLN A 62 -3.79 7.51 5.01
N ILE A 63 -3.08 6.70 5.81
CA ILE A 63 -3.70 5.86 6.85
C ILE A 63 -4.40 6.75 7.88
N LYS A 64 -3.78 7.86 8.29
CA LYS A 64 -4.37 8.84 9.20
C LYS A 64 -5.66 9.44 8.65
N LYS A 65 -5.71 9.79 7.35
CA LYS A 65 -6.93 10.26 6.68
C LYS A 65 -8.06 9.23 6.74
N ILE A 66 -7.77 7.96 6.45
CA ILE A 66 -8.77 6.88 6.56
C ILE A 66 -9.24 6.71 8.03
N ALA A 67 -8.31 6.75 8.99
CA ALA A 67 -8.64 6.63 10.41
C ALA A 67 -9.49 7.78 10.95
N HIS A 68 -9.37 8.97 10.34
CA HIS A 68 -10.22 10.13 10.60
C HIS A 68 -11.61 9.95 9.97
N GLN A 69 -11.68 9.54 8.70
CA GLN A 69 -12.94 9.27 7.99
C GLN A 69 -13.79 8.23 8.74
N TYR A 70 -13.17 7.16 9.23
CA TYR A 70 -13.81 6.10 10.01
C TYR A 70 -13.51 6.21 11.51
N LYS A 71 -13.68 7.41 12.09
CA LYS A 71 -13.35 7.68 13.51
C LYS A 71 -14.03 6.77 14.54
N HIS A 72 -15.16 6.14 14.18
CA HIS A 72 -15.93 5.23 15.04
C HIS A 72 -15.71 3.74 14.76
N HIS A 73 -14.80 3.40 13.84
CA HIS A 73 -14.51 2.00 13.50
C HIS A 73 -13.05 1.65 13.85
N TYR A 74 -12.80 0.37 14.08
CA TYR A 74 -11.45 -0.19 14.09
C TYR A 74 -10.95 -0.36 12.67
N LEU A 75 -9.66 -0.12 12.45
CA LEU A 75 -8.99 -0.34 11.18
C LEU A 75 -8.10 -1.58 11.25
N TYR A 76 -8.12 -2.38 10.20
CA TYR A 76 -7.15 -3.43 9.95
C TYR A 76 -6.25 -3.02 8.78
N CYS A 77 -5.05 -2.56 9.07
CA CYS A 77 -4.07 -2.11 8.07
C CYS A 77 -3.06 -3.21 7.76
N TYR A 78 -3.09 -3.75 6.54
CA TYR A 78 -2.13 -4.76 6.10
C TYR A 78 -1.10 -4.17 5.13
N ILE A 79 0.18 -4.28 5.46
CA ILE A 79 1.29 -3.78 4.66
C ILE A 79 1.71 -4.83 3.62
N PHE A 80 1.48 -4.53 2.35
CA PHE A 80 2.01 -5.26 1.19
C PHE A 80 3.27 -4.55 0.71
N THR A 81 4.40 -5.23 0.67
CA THR A 81 5.68 -4.62 0.28
C THR A 81 6.60 -5.62 -0.39
N ASP A 82 7.49 -5.12 -1.24
CA ASP A 82 8.61 -5.87 -1.83
C ASP A 82 9.87 -5.86 -0.95
N ASP A 83 9.85 -5.12 0.15
CA ASP A 83 10.94 -5.05 1.14
C ASP A 83 11.15 -6.41 1.83
N GLN A 84 12.41 -6.80 2.06
CA GLN A 84 12.74 -8.06 2.74
C GLN A 84 12.37 -8.04 4.24
N GLN A 85 12.17 -6.85 4.82
CA GLN A 85 11.83 -6.64 6.24
C GLN A 85 10.47 -5.92 6.40
N PRO A 86 9.35 -6.55 5.99
CA PRO A 86 8.01 -5.94 6.07
C PRO A 86 7.63 -5.54 7.50
N ILE A 87 8.07 -6.31 8.50
CA ILE A 87 7.82 -6.04 9.92
C ILE A 87 8.41 -4.68 10.35
N ALA A 88 9.59 -4.31 9.84
CA ALA A 88 10.23 -3.05 10.19
C ALA A 88 9.43 -1.84 9.66
N ILE A 89 8.81 -1.96 8.49
CA ILE A 89 7.91 -0.94 7.92
C ILE A 89 6.64 -0.84 8.77
N MET A 90 6.01 -1.99 9.04
CA MET A 90 4.80 -2.09 9.84
C MET A 90 4.97 -1.48 11.23
N GLU A 91 6.02 -1.84 11.97
CA GLU A 91 6.29 -1.30 13.31
C GLU A 91 6.62 0.19 13.28
N ARG A 92 7.32 0.67 12.24
CA ARG A 92 7.56 2.11 12.04
C ARG A 92 6.25 2.88 11.86
N TYR A 93 5.32 2.36 11.07
CA TYR A 93 4.02 3.00 10.83
C TYR A 93 3.15 2.97 12.09
N LYS A 94 3.09 1.82 12.75
CA LYS A 94 2.41 1.64 14.04
C LYS A 94 2.90 2.63 15.09
N LYS A 95 4.22 2.76 15.26
CA LYS A 95 4.83 3.71 16.20
C LYS A 95 4.51 5.16 15.85
N LYS A 96 4.58 5.53 14.56
CA LYS A 96 4.32 6.91 14.10
C LYS A 96 2.85 7.32 14.27
N LEU A 97 1.92 6.40 14.03
CA LEU A 97 0.49 6.68 14.12
C LEU A 97 -0.05 6.57 15.56
N ASN A 98 0.53 5.69 16.38
CA ASN A 98 0.20 5.51 17.80
C ASN A 98 -1.31 5.58 18.09
N ASN A 99 -2.12 4.86 17.29
CA ASN A 99 -3.57 4.89 17.38
C ASN A 99 -4.07 3.49 17.76
N PRO A 100 -4.70 3.30 18.94
CA PRO A 100 -5.13 1.99 19.42
C PRO A 100 -6.27 1.38 18.61
N ARG A 101 -6.94 2.16 17.76
CA ARG A 101 -7.98 1.63 16.85
C ARG A 101 -7.41 0.99 15.59
N ILE A 102 -6.11 1.10 15.34
CA ILE A 102 -5.47 0.58 14.13
C ILE A 102 -4.66 -0.66 14.49
N HIS A 103 -5.12 -1.81 14.00
CA HIS A 103 -4.35 -3.03 14.01
C HIS A 103 -3.48 -3.09 12.75
N PHE A 104 -2.18 -3.25 12.94
CA PHE A 104 -1.22 -3.38 11.84
C PHE A 104 -0.80 -4.83 11.68
N ASP A 105 -0.78 -5.29 10.44
CA ASP A 105 -0.21 -6.59 10.09
C ASP A 105 0.56 -6.56 8.76
N CYS A 106 1.34 -7.61 8.50
CA CYS A 106 2.13 -7.81 7.29
C CYS A 106 2.52 -9.29 7.16
N ARG A 107 3.09 -9.66 6.01
CA ARG A 107 3.66 -11.01 5.82
C ARG A 107 4.77 -11.26 6.86
N LYS A 108 4.74 -12.42 7.54
CA LYS A 108 5.72 -12.81 8.57
C LYS A 108 6.79 -13.82 8.08
N GLY A 109 6.57 -14.45 6.93
CA GLY A 109 7.51 -15.39 6.31
C GLY A 109 8.44 -14.72 5.30
N THR A 110 9.20 -15.53 4.55
CA THR A 110 10.12 -15.06 3.50
C THR A 110 9.40 -14.16 2.50
N ASN A 111 9.89 -12.94 2.35
CA ASN A 111 9.37 -11.96 1.39
C ASN A 111 10.42 -11.73 0.30
N SER A 112 10.04 -11.88 -0.97
CA SER A 112 10.92 -11.55 -2.09
C SER A 112 10.10 -11.04 -3.27
N HIS A 113 10.71 -10.19 -4.09
CA HIS A 113 10.08 -9.59 -5.27
C HIS A 113 9.62 -10.59 -6.35
N LYS A 114 9.98 -11.88 -6.25
CA LYS A 114 9.55 -12.96 -7.16
C LYS A 114 8.55 -13.93 -6.52
N LEU A 115 8.47 -13.94 -5.18
CA LEU A 115 7.61 -14.84 -4.44
C LEU A 115 6.32 -14.10 -4.07
N ASN A 116 5.21 -14.82 -4.00
CA ASN A 116 3.92 -14.31 -3.52
C ASN A 116 3.27 -13.18 -4.33
N VAL A 117 3.83 -12.76 -5.47
CA VAL A 117 3.27 -11.65 -6.30
C VAL A 117 1.81 -11.89 -6.69
N LEU A 118 1.43 -13.10 -7.11
CA LEU A 118 0.02 -13.36 -7.40
C LEU A 118 -0.83 -13.43 -6.13
N GLU A 119 -0.28 -14.00 -5.06
CA GLU A 119 -0.97 -14.12 -3.78
C GLU A 119 -1.29 -12.74 -3.19
N ASP A 120 -0.31 -11.85 -3.16
CA ASP A 120 -0.45 -10.47 -2.68
C ASP A 120 -1.40 -9.66 -3.56
N LEU A 121 -1.40 -9.87 -4.88
CA LEU A 121 -2.32 -9.20 -5.80
C LEU A 121 -3.78 -9.50 -5.44
N PHE A 122 -4.11 -10.78 -5.31
CA PHE A 122 -5.46 -11.22 -4.97
C PHE A 122 -5.78 -11.04 -3.47
N ASN A 123 -4.78 -10.91 -2.62
CA ASN A 123 -5.00 -10.53 -1.22
C ASN A 123 -5.42 -9.07 -1.09
N MET A 124 -4.76 -8.16 -1.81
CA MET A 124 -5.13 -6.74 -1.83
C MET A 124 -6.59 -6.54 -2.25
N THR A 125 -7.08 -7.32 -3.22
CA THR A 125 -8.47 -7.20 -3.73
C THR A 125 -9.55 -7.60 -2.73
N ARG A 126 -9.19 -8.11 -1.54
CA ARG A 126 -10.15 -8.49 -0.49
C ARG A 126 -10.41 -7.36 0.52
N PHE A 127 -9.66 -6.26 0.44
CA PHE A 127 -9.76 -5.15 1.37
C PHE A 127 -10.81 -4.13 0.94
N ASP A 128 -11.27 -3.32 1.89
CA ASP A 128 -12.23 -2.25 1.66
C ASP A 128 -11.57 -1.02 1.08
N CYS A 129 -10.39 -0.67 1.56
CA CYS A 129 -9.63 0.48 1.11
C CYS A 129 -8.27 0.07 0.52
N LEU A 130 -7.76 0.85 -0.43
CA LEU A 130 -6.43 0.68 -1.01
C LEU A 130 -5.65 1.99 -0.97
N ILE A 131 -4.51 1.99 -0.29
CA ILE A 131 -3.49 3.04 -0.40
C ILE A 131 -2.37 2.48 -1.28
N ARG A 132 -2.08 3.13 -2.40
CA ARG A 132 -1.09 2.63 -3.36
C ARG A 132 -0.17 3.72 -3.92
N PRO A 133 1.03 3.37 -4.43
CA PRO A 133 1.83 4.23 -5.29
C PRO A 133 1.28 4.23 -6.72
N SER A 134 1.94 4.97 -7.61
CA SER A 134 1.80 4.86 -9.06
C SER A 134 2.54 3.62 -9.58
N SER A 135 2.04 2.44 -9.23
CA SER A 135 2.56 1.13 -9.65
C SER A 135 1.50 0.35 -10.39
N SER A 136 1.84 -0.15 -11.59
CA SER A 136 0.97 -0.99 -12.43
C SER A 136 0.42 -2.18 -11.66
N TYR A 137 1.20 -2.76 -10.76
CA TYR A 137 0.80 -3.90 -9.94
C TYR A 137 -0.44 -3.59 -9.08
N SER A 138 -0.40 -2.51 -8.31
CA SER A 138 -1.56 -2.07 -7.51
C SER A 138 -2.66 -1.42 -8.35
N THR A 139 -2.35 -0.89 -9.53
CA THR A 139 -3.37 -0.47 -10.50
C THR A 139 -4.20 -1.65 -10.98
N ILE A 140 -3.57 -2.81 -11.24
CA ILE A 140 -4.32 -4.04 -11.55
C ILE A 140 -5.20 -4.45 -10.37
N ALA A 141 -4.71 -4.40 -9.12
CA ALA A 141 -5.53 -4.68 -7.94
C ALA A 141 -6.79 -3.77 -7.90
N GLN A 142 -6.61 -2.46 -8.15
CA GLN A 142 -7.70 -1.49 -8.26
C GLN A 142 -8.71 -1.86 -9.35
N LEU A 143 -8.26 -2.35 -10.51
CA LEU A 143 -9.17 -2.76 -11.60
C LEU A 143 -9.95 -4.04 -11.28
N LEU A 144 -9.38 -4.92 -10.47
CA LEU A 144 -9.98 -6.21 -10.10
C LEU A 144 -11.04 -6.10 -9.00
N ASN A 145 -10.99 -5.06 -8.15
CA ASN A 145 -11.91 -4.92 -7.01
C ASN A 145 -12.65 -3.57 -6.96
N ASN A 146 -13.77 -3.53 -6.24
CA ASN A 146 -14.48 -2.31 -5.86
C ASN A 146 -14.08 -1.87 -4.45
N PHE A 147 -12.92 -1.23 -4.34
CA PHE A 147 -12.52 -0.58 -3.10
C PHE A 147 -13.47 0.59 -2.80
N ILE A 148 -13.88 0.76 -1.54
CA ILE A 148 -14.66 1.90 -1.06
C ILE A 148 -13.85 3.19 -1.23
N ILE A 149 -12.57 3.13 -0.85
CA ILE A 149 -11.61 4.24 -0.96
C ILE A 149 -10.36 3.75 -1.66
N VAL A 150 -9.89 4.47 -2.68
CA VAL A 150 -8.53 4.34 -3.22
C VAL A 150 -7.81 5.67 -3.04
N ILE A 151 -6.60 5.64 -2.49
CA ILE A 151 -5.73 6.81 -2.40
C ILE A 151 -4.43 6.51 -3.16
N HIS A 152 -4.07 7.40 -4.09
CA HIS A 152 -2.80 7.33 -4.81
C HIS A 152 -2.18 8.70 -5.05
N PRO A 153 -0.84 8.79 -5.19
CA PRO A 153 -0.18 10.06 -5.35
C PRO A 153 -0.39 10.58 -6.79
N MET A 154 -0.45 11.90 -6.94
CA MET A 154 -0.69 12.59 -8.22
C MET A 154 0.39 13.60 -8.56
N HIS A 155 0.98 14.22 -7.54
CA HIS A 155 2.04 15.19 -7.69
C HIS A 155 3.09 14.99 -6.59
N TYR A 156 4.28 15.51 -6.86
CA TYR A 156 5.39 15.49 -5.91
C TYR A 156 6.22 16.76 -6.04
N VAL A 157 6.91 17.10 -4.96
CA VAL A 157 7.95 18.13 -4.93
C VAL A 157 9.18 17.61 -4.19
N TRP A 158 10.34 18.15 -4.53
CA TRP A 158 11.58 17.94 -3.79
C TRP A 158 11.84 19.15 -2.91
N SER A 159 11.98 18.92 -1.60
CA SER A 159 12.38 19.95 -0.63
C SER A 159 13.76 19.58 -0.09
N GLY A 160 14.81 20.13 -0.70
CA GLY A 160 16.18 19.65 -0.50
C GLY A 160 16.31 18.19 -0.95
N GLU A 161 16.84 17.33 -0.08
CA GLU A 161 16.99 15.89 -0.34
C GLU A 161 15.72 15.07 -0.01
N LYS A 162 14.61 15.72 0.35
CA LYS A 162 13.37 15.03 0.74
C LYS A 162 12.35 15.06 -0.39
N LEU A 163 11.96 13.87 -0.87
CA LEU A 163 10.78 13.69 -1.70
C LEU A 163 9.52 13.89 -0.85
N ILE A 164 8.60 14.72 -1.34
CA ILE A 164 7.31 14.98 -0.70
C ILE A 164 6.20 14.72 -1.72
N ILE A 165 5.18 13.95 -1.31
CA ILE A 165 3.93 13.85 -2.06
C ILE A 165 2.99 14.92 -1.51
N ASP A 166 2.77 15.97 -2.29
CA ASP A 166 1.97 17.14 -1.93
C ASP A 166 0.53 17.06 -2.47
N HIS A 167 0.29 16.23 -3.50
CA HIS A 167 -1.06 15.98 -4.02
C HIS A 167 -1.36 14.49 -4.16
N VAL A 168 -2.57 14.12 -3.75
CA VAL A 168 -3.11 12.75 -3.85
C VAL A 168 -4.52 12.81 -4.42
N GLU A 169 -4.89 11.79 -5.19
CA GLU A 169 -6.28 11.57 -5.58
C GLU A 169 -6.93 10.60 -4.60
N VAL A 170 -8.18 10.88 -4.24
CA VAL A 170 -9.03 10.02 -3.40
C VAL A 170 -10.26 9.63 -4.20
N LEU A 171 -10.32 8.36 -4.63
CA LEU A 171 -11.44 7.81 -5.36
C LEU A 171 -12.41 7.15 -4.39
N LEU A 172 -13.67 7.60 -4.40
CA LEU A 172 -14.74 7.08 -3.54
C LEU A 172 -15.73 6.26 -4.37
N ASN A 173 -15.97 5.00 -3.99
CA ASN A 173 -17.04 4.19 -4.56
C ASN A 173 -18.19 4.09 -3.57
N THR A 174 -19.33 4.66 -3.92
CA THR A 174 -20.56 4.68 -3.10
C THR A 174 -21.40 3.40 -3.20
N LYS A 175 -21.01 2.42 -4.02
CA LYS A 175 -21.82 1.24 -4.38
C LYS A 175 -21.57 -0.03 -3.55
N LYS A 176 -20.94 0.04 -2.39
CA LYS A 176 -20.88 -1.09 -1.44
C LYS A 176 -21.98 -0.88 -0.37
N GLN A 177 -23.21 -1.21 -0.73
CA GLN A 177 -24.28 -1.56 0.23
C GLN A 177 -24.68 -3.00 -0.05
#